data_AF-A0A2S5T628-F1
#
_entry.id   AF-A0A2S5T628-F1
#
_cell.length_a   1.000
_cell.length_b   1.000
_cell.length_c   1.000
_cell.angle_alpha   90.00
_cell.angle_beta   90.00
_cell.angle_gamma   90.00
#
_symmetry.space_group_name_H-M   'P 1'
#
loop_
_entity.id
_entity.type
_entity.pdbx_description
1 polymer ?
#
loop_
_entity_poly.entity_id
_entity_poly.type
_entity_poly.pdbx_seq_one_letter_code
_entity_poly.pdbx_strand_id
1 'polypeptide(L)'
;MPTLLPPLPSDADLRRLVHFSTVDGRIWLADQRMLLLHAASLQALRRELMSSLGPEHTRRLLMRAGYTAGTRDAMLARKVRPDASLFDAFAVGPQLHMLEGAVRVTPQVLEVDEAQGHFRGVFRWDHSWEAEMHQRSCGPSDEPVCWMLLGYASGYTSGFFGRPALFKEVQCSASGHDCCLIEGRFAHEWPDGEQLARDYDPDSMLVRIDELRSQVEALRTQLQPADDQGPLIGHSPAFRQTVELLRKAAPTEVTVLLTGETGVGKERFARALHAMGPRADKPFVAVNCAALPAELIESELFGAEKGAYTGANATRIGRFERAHGGTLLLDELGELPLPAQAKLLRVLQQGEVERLGSTQARKVDVRVVAATNVDLEKAVEEGRFRRDLLYRLNVYPIRIPPLRERAEDIELLAMHLLQKYAARHGKRVEGFTDLALAAMRAHPWPGNVRELENLVERGVILASSGGMVDAPMLFPQLTSADMLTVNASGGLESNAACAQQADFYDMLQRSGLTLDAMEDALIREAVQRAGGNLSAAARALGITRPQLSYRLSRIQDDARRAT
;
A
#
# COMPACT_ATOMS: atom_id res chain seq x y z
N MET A 1 -52.59 13.06 25.08
CA MET A 1 -52.39 14.48 24.71
C MET A 1 -50.91 14.73 24.74
N PRO A 2 -50.28 15.26 23.67
CA PRO A 2 -48.84 15.51 23.72
C PRO A 2 -48.61 16.56 24.81
N THR A 3 -47.82 16.20 25.81
CA THR A 3 -47.35 17.11 26.85
C THR A 3 -46.64 18.27 26.16
N LEU A 4 -47.22 19.47 26.24
CA LEU A 4 -46.60 20.69 25.73
C LEU A 4 -45.21 20.80 26.37
N LEU A 5 -44.17 20.81 25.54
CA LEU A 5 -42.82 21.06 26.01
C LEU A 5 -42.74 22.43 26.69
N PRO A 6 -41.92 22.58 27.75
CA PRO A 6 -41.68 23.88 28.33
C PRO A 6 -41.07 24.83 27.28
N PRO A 7 -41.27 26.16 27.43
CA PRO A 7 -40.58 27.12 26.57
C PRO A 7 -39.06 26.97 26.73
N LEU A 8 -38.32 27.30 25.67
CA LEU A 8 -36.86 27.33 25.76
C LEU A 8 -36.42 28.27 26.90
N PRO A 9 -35.39 27.89 27.69
CA PRO A 9 -34.88 28.74 28.77
C PRO A 9 -34.28 30.04 28.23
N SER A 10 -33.93 30.97 29.12
CA SER A 10 -33.17 32.17 28.73
C SER A 10 -31.80 31.78 28.14
N ASP A 11 -31.38 32.45 27.06
CA ASP A 11 -30.07 32.26 26.41
C ASP A 11 -29.01 33.29 26.86
N ALA A 12 -29.31 34.08 27.90
CA ALA A 12 -28.44 35.15 28.38
C ALA A 12 -27.07 34.65 28.88
N ASP A 13 -27.02 33.42 29.41
CA ASP A 13 -25.79 32.74 29.79
C ASP A 13 -24.91 32.43 28.58
N LEU A 14 -25.49 31.91 27.50
CA LEU A 14 -24.79 31.59 26.25
C LEU A 14 -24.28 32.83 25.54
N ARG A 15 -25.09 33.91 25.48
CA ARG A 15 -24.67 35.18 24.86
C ARG A 15 -23.43 35.79 25.53
N ARG A 16 -23.28 35.60 26.84
CA ARG A 16 -22.10 36.10 27.59
C ARG A 16 -20.81 35.36 27.25
N LEU A 17 -20.90 34.17 26.65
CA LEU A 17 -19.75 33.39 26.23
C LEU A 17 -19.17 33.86 24.89
N VAL A 18 -19.88 34.74 24.17
CA VAL A 18 -19.40 35.30 22.91
C VAL A 18 -18.53 36.51 23.20
N HIS A 19 -17.26 36.44 22.82
CA HIS A 19 -16.29 37.50 23.02
C HIS A 19 -15.69 37.96 21.69
N PHE A 20 -15.79 39.27 21.42
CA PHE A 20 -15.15 39.91 20.28
C PHE A 20 -13.95 40.71 20.77
N SER A 21 -12.75 40.26 20.41
CA SER A 21 -11.52 40.98 20.64
C SER A 21 -11.06 41.64 19.35
N THR A 22 -11.20 42.95 19.29
CA THR A 22 -10.76 43.77 18.14
C THR A 22 -9.25 44.01 18.16
N VAL A 23 -8.59 43.79 19.29
CA VAL A 23 -7.15 44.01 19.46
C VAL A 23 -6.33 42.91 18.77
N ASP A 24 -6.75 41.66 18.90
CA ASP A 24 -6.10 40.50 18.27
C ASP A 24 -6.88 39.95 17.05
N GLY A 25 -8.02 40.57 16.71
CA GLY A 25 -8.86 40.20 15.57
C GLY A 25 -9.59 38.87 15.74
N ARG A 26 -9.92 38.49 17.00
CA ARG A 26 -10.52 37.19 17.31
C ARG A 26 -11.92 37.28 17.92
N ILE A 27 -12.81 36.47 17.38
CA ILE A 27 -14.11 36.10 17.94
C ILE A 27 -13.96 34.74 18.63
N TRP A 28 -14.52 34.64 19.83
CA TRP A 28 -14.54 33.44 20.65
C TRP A 28 -15.96 33.12 21.09
N LEU A 29 -16.28 31.83 21.20
CA LEU A 29 -17.44 31.31 21.90
C LEU A 29 -16.91 30.36 22.97
N ALA A 30 -16.97 30.78 24.23
CA ALA A 30 -16.25 30.15 25.34
C ALA A 30 -14.74 29.99 25.01
N ASP A 31 -14.23 28.77 24.95
CA ASP A 31 -12.84 28.42 24.60
C ASP A 31 -12.63 28.14 23.10
N GLN A 32 -13.66 28.29 22.27
CA GLN A 32 -13.60 27.98 20.84
C GLN A 32 -13.40 29.23 19.98
N ARG A 33 -12.47 29.12 19.01
CA ARG A 33 -12.21 30.19 18.04
C ARG A 33 -13.31 30.20 16.97
N MET A 34 -13.98 31.34 16.82
CA MET A 34 -15.07 31.53 15.86
C MET A 34 -14.69 32.45 14.70
N LEU A 35 -15.38 32.29 13.58
CA LEU A 35 -15.30 33.17 12.41
C LEU A 35 -16.70 33.67 12.05
N LEU A 36 -16.80 34.96 11.71
CA LEU A 36 -18.04 35.54 11.19
C LEU A 36 -17.93 35.60 9.66
N LEU A 37 -18.75 34.80 8.98
CA LEU A 37 -18.73 34.66 7.51
C LEU A 37 -20.08 35.06 6.91
N HIS A 38 -20.06 35.56 5.68
CA HIS A 38 -21.30 35.86 4.96
C HIS A 38 -21.98 34.56 4.49
N ALA A 39 -23.29 34.44 4.72
CA ALA A 39 -24.09 33.31 4.23
C ALA A 39 -23.99 33.13 2.71
N ALA A 40 -23.92 34.24 1.95
CA ALA A 40 -23.72 34.21 0.50
C ALA A 40 -22.37 33.57 0.09
N SER A 41 -21.30 33.75 0.88
CA SER A 41 -20.01 33.12 0.62
C SER A 41 -20.05 31.62 0.86
N LEU A 42 -20.73 31.18 1.94
CA LEU A 42 -20.95 29.76 2.20
C LEU A 42 -21.82 29.12 1.10
N GLN A 43 -22.82 29.83 0.59
CA GLN A 43 -23.62 29.36 -0.54
C GLN A 43 -22.81 29.28 -1.84
N ALA A 44 -21.91 30.23 -2.09
CA ALA A 44 -21.00 30.17 -3.24
C ALA A 44 -20.11 28.94 -3.15
N LEU A 45 -19.47 28.70 -2.00
CA LEU A 45 -18.67 27.50 -1.73
C LEU A 45 -19.50 26.22 -1.93
N ARG A 46 -20.73 26.18 -1.40
CA ARG A 46 -21.63 25.04 -1.60
C ARG A 46 -21.89 24.75 -3.07
N ARG A 47 -22.12 25.77 -3.91
CA ARG A 47 -22.32 25.59 -5.35
C ARG A 47 -21.07 25.06 -6.05
N GLU A 48 -19.90 25.59 -5.71
CA GLU A 48 -18.63 25.11 -6.26
C GLU A 48 -18.41 23.63 -5.92
N LEU A 49 -18.65 23.24 -4.66
CA LEU A 49 -18.58 21.86 -4.21
C LEU A 49 -19.59 20.97 -4.97
N MET A 50 -20.86 21.40 -5.10
CA MET A 50 -21.85 20.63 -5.86
C MET A 50 -21.44 20.45 -7.32
N SER A 51 -20.85 21.47 -7.95
CA SER A 51 -20.37 21.36 -9.33
C SER A 51 -19.15 20.45 -9.48
N SER A 52 -18.28 20.41 -8.46
CA SER A 52 -16.99 19.70 -8.52
C SER A 52 -17.08 18.25 -8.04
N LEU A 53 -17.88 17.99 -7.01
CA LEU A 53 -17.98 16.72 -6.31
C LEU A 53 -19.32 16.01 -6.53
N GLY A 54 -20.30 16.70 -7.12
CA GLY A 54 -21.69 16.25 -7.19
C GLY A 54 -22.47 16.52 -5.90
N PRO A 55 -23.82 16.50 -5.97
CA PRO A 55 -24.71 16.85 -4.87
C PRO A 55 -24.61 15.87 -3.70
N GLU A 56 -24.54 14.55 -3.95
CA GLU A 56 -24.49 13.52 -2.90
C GLU A 56 -23.22 13.65 -2.04
N HIS A 57 -22.05 13.78 -2.67
CA HIS A 57 -20.79 13.88 -1.94
C HIS A 57 -20.66 15.23 -1.22
N THR A 58 -21.16 16.30 -1.84
CA THR A 58 -21.24 17.62 -1.18
C THR A 58 -22.13 17.57 0.06
N ARG A 59 -23.28 16.92 -0.03
CA ARG A 59 -24.17 16.69 1.11
C ARG A 59 -23.44 16.00 2.26
N ARG A 60 -22.78 14.87 1.99
CA ARG A 60 -22.03 14.12 3.01
C ARG A 60 -20.89 14.93 3.63
N LEU A 61 -20.15 15.69 2.81
CA LEU A 61 -19.11 16.58 3.30
C LEU A 61 -19.66 17.66 4.27
N LEU A 62 -20.75 18.33 3.89
CA LEU A 62 -21.38 19.35 4.73
C LEU A 62 -22.01 18.75 6.00
N MET A 63 -22.63 17.56 5.91
CA MET A 63 -23.14 16.83 7.07
C MET A 63 -22.02 16.50 8.08
N ARG A 64 -20.84 16.05 7.62
CA ARG A 64 -19.68 15.79 8.50
C ARG A 64 -19.11 17.06 9.12
N ALA A 65 -19.07 18.16 8.36
CA ALA A 65 -18.64 19.46 8.87
C ALA A 65 -19.57 19.92 10.00
N GLY A 66 -20.89 19.84 9.77
CA GLY A 66 -21.91 20.11 10.79
C GLY A 66 -21.78 19.21 12.01
N TYR A 67 -21.62 17.89 11.80
CA TYR A 67 -21.46 16.92 12.89
C TYR A 67 -20.28 17.25 13.80
N THR A 68 -19.15 17.67 13.21
CA THR A 68 -17.97 18.11 13.95
C THR A 68 -18.23 19.38 14.77
N ALA A 69 -18.98 20.35 14.23
CA ALA A 69 -19.40 21.54 14.99
C ALA A 69 -20.32 21.16 16.16
N GLY A 70 -21.37 20.38 15.89
CA GLY A 70 -22.33 19.96 16.92
C GLY A 70 -21.69 19.15 18.05
N THR A 71 -20.80 18.21 17.73
CA THR A 71 -20.06 17.44 18.76
C THR A 71 -19.18 18.30 19.65
N ARG A 72 -18.55 19.35 19.11
CA ARG A 72 -17.77 20.32 19.90
C ARG A 72 -18.67 21.12 20.84
N ASP A 73 -19.83 21.57 20.36
CA ASP A 73 -20.79 22.33 21.17
C ASP A 73 -21.49 21.50 22.24
N ALA A 74 -21.67 20.19 21.99
CA ALA A 74 -22.19 19.28 23.00
C ALA A 74 -21.29 19.23 24.25
N MET A 75 -19.97 19.40 24.08
CA MET A 75 -19.04 19.50 25.22
C MET A 75 -19.25 20.78 26.03
N LEU A 76 -19.73 21.85 25.41
CA LEU A 76 -20.06 23.10 26.08
C LEU A 76 -21.40 22.99 26.84
N ALA A 77 -22.38 22.31 26.27
CA ALA A 77 -23.71 22.14 26.88
C ALA A 77 -23.66 21.58 28.31
N ARG A 78 -22.84 20.56 28.56
CA ARG A 78 -22.66 19.97 29.90
C ARG A 78 -21.94 20.90 30.89
N LYS A 79 -21.16 21.88 30.41
CA LYS A 79 -20.40 22.81 31.26
C LYS A 79 -21.21 24.05 31.64
N VAL A 80 -22.05 24.56 30.74
CA VAL A 80 -22.76 25.83 30.95
C VAL A 80 -23.90 25.68 31.95
N ARG A 81 -24.60 24.54 31.94
CA ARG A 81 -25.77 24.28 32.79
C ARG A 81 -25.69 22.92 33.49
N PRO A 82 -24.72 22.71 34.42
CA PRO A 82 -24.46 21.39 35.00
C PRO A 82 -25.61 20.85 35.87
N ASP A 83 -26.36 21.74 36.52
CA ASP A 83 -27.44 21.39 37.46
C ASP A 83 -28.85 21.58 36.88
N ALA A 84 -28.96 21.81 35.56
CA ALA A 84 -30.24 22.07 34.91
C ALA A 84 -31.02 20.79 34.58
N SER A 85 -32.31 20.94 34.31
CA SER A 85 -33.12 19.82 33.81
C SER A 85 -32.55 19.27 32.50
N LEU A 86 -32.85 18.01 32.18
CA LEU A 86 -32.41 17.40 30.91
C LEU A 86 -32.79 18.26 29.70
N PHE A 87 -34.01 18.80 29.70
CA PHE A 87 -34.49 19.69 28.65
C PHE A 87 -33.66 20.98 28.56
N ASP A 88 -33.39 21.64 29.69
CA ASP A 88 -32.64 22.91 29.71
C ASP A 88 -31.16 22.74 29.34
N ALA A 89 -30.57 21.62 29.74
CA ALA A 89 -29.21 21.25 29.38
C ALA A 89 -29.11 20.91 27.89
N PHE A 90 -30.06 20.12 27.36
CA PHE A 90 -30.13 19.79 25.93
C PHE A 90 -30.44 21.02 25.06
N ALA A 91 -31.25 21.96 25.58
CA ALA A 91 -31.63 23.18 24.87
C ALA A 91 -30.44 24.09 24.52
N VAL A 92 -29.26 23.89 25.13
CA VAL A 92 -28.05 24.62 24.78
C VAL A 92 -27.72 24.48 23.30
N GLY A 93 -27.83 23.29 22.70
CA GLY A 93 -27.54 23.07 21.28
C GLY A 93 -28.45 23.88 20.36
N PRO A 94 -29.78 23.71 20.44
CA PRO A 94 -30.73 24.56 19.72
C PRO A 94 -30.49 26.06 19.90
N GLN A 95 -30.12 26.50 21.11
CA GLN A 95 -29.85 27.92 21.40
C GLN A 95 -28.54 28.41 20.81
N LEU A 96 -27.47 27.61 20.81
CA LEU A 96 -26.22 27.92 20.13
C LEU A 96 -26.44 28.03 18.63
N HIS A 97 -27.20 27.11 18.04
CA HIS A 97 -27.55 27.14 16.62
C HIS A 97 -28.32 28.42 16.22
N MET A 98 -29.18 28.93 17.13
CA MET A 98 -29.83 30.23 16.98
C MET A 98 -28.85 31.41 17.16
N LEU A 99 -27.98 31.34 18.17
CA LEU A 99 -27.00 32.37 18.49
C LEU A 99 -25.97 32.58 17.37
N GLU A 100 -25.59 31.50 16.69
CA GLU A 100 -24.71 31.50 15.53
C GLU A 100 -25.39 32.02 14.26
N GLY A 101 -26.70 32.30 14.31
CA GLY A 101 -27.48 32.78 13.18
C GLY A 101 -27.76 31.70 12.13
N ALA A 102 -27.71 30.42 12.50
CA ALA A 102 -27.85 29.32 11.57
C ALA A 102 -29.33 29.03 11.24
N VAL A 103 -30.18 28.96 12.27
CA VAL A 103 -31.60 28.65 12.13
C VAL A 103 -32.36 29.00 13.41
N ARG A 104 -33.63 29.37 13.31
CA ARG A 104 -34.54 29.49 14.46
C ARG A 104 -35.13 28.13 14.80
N VAL A 105 -34.83 27.61 15.99
CA VAL A 105 -35.26 26.27 16.42
C VAL A 105 -36.44 26.35 17.40
N THR A 106 -37.49 25.58 17.12
CA THR A 106 -38.62 25.38 18.04
C THR A 106 -38.79 23.88 18.31
N PRO A 107 -38.45 23.38 19.52
CA PRO A 107 -38.73 22.00 19.90
C PRO A 107 -40.23 21.71 19.90
N GLN A 108 -40.63 20.61 19.27
CA GLN A 108 -42.03 20.15 19.24
C GLN A 108 -42.20 18.87 20.05
N VAL A 109 -41.23 17.95 19.97
CA VAL A 109 -41.21 16.69 20.71
C VAL A 109 -39.80 16.49 21.26
N LEU A 110 -39.70 16.09 22.53
CA LEU A 110 -38.46 15.61 23.13
C LEU A 110 -38.80 14.48 24.11
N GLU A 111 -38.63 13.26 23.64
CA GLU A 111 -38.85 12.02 24.39
C GLU A 111 -37.48 11.38 24.63
N VAL A 112 -37.14 11.15 25.89
CA VAL A 112 -35.86 10.53 26.28
C VAL A 112 -36.12 9.53 27.39
N ASP A 113 -35.71 8.27 27.17
CA ASP A 113 -35.60 7.24 28.19
C ASP A 113 -34.21 6.61 28.08
N GLU A 114 -33.28 7.08 28.93
CA GLU A 114 -31.90 6.59 28.91
C GLU A 114 -31.76 5.12 29.30
N ALA A 115 -32.69 4.62 30.15
CA ALA A 115 -32.68 3.24 30.62
C ALA A 115 -33.10 2.27 29.50
N GLN A 116 -34.10 2.65 28.71
CA GLN A 116 -34.54 1.90 27.53
C GLN A 116 -33.70 2.21 26.28
N GLY A 117 -32.82 3.21 26.36
CA GLY A 117 -32.02 3.66 25.23
C GLY A 117 -32.88 4.25 24.10
N HIS A 118 -33.96 4.95 24.45
CA HIS A 118 -34.89 5.57 23.51
C HIS A 118 -34.67 7.08 23.46
N PHE A 119 -34.58 7.62 22.24
CA PHE A 119 -34.60 9.06 22.00
C PHE A 119 -35.48 9.36 20.80
N ARG A 120 -36.39 10.33 20.95
CA ARG A 120 -37.12 10.92 19.83
C ARG A 120 -37.25 12.42 20.00
N GLY A 121 -36.63 13.15 19.10
CA GLY A 121 -36.70 14.61 19.05
C GLY A 121 -37.30 15.10 17.75
N VAL A 122 -38.31 15.97 17.81
CA VAL A 122 -38.87 16.64 16.62
C VAL A 122 -38.72 18.14 16.80
N PHE A 123 -38.09 18.80 15.82
CA PHE A 123 -37.79 20.23 15.90
C PHE A 123 -38.20 20.93 14.61
N ARG A 124 -38.93 22.03 14.77
CA ARG A 124 -39.25 22.96 13.69
C ARG A 124 -38.09 23.93 13.51
N TRP A 125 -37.72 24.14 12.26
CA TRP A 125 -36.68 25.04 11.81
C TRP A 125 -37.28 26.13 10.92
N ASP A 126 -37.19 27.37 11.39
CA ASP A 126 -37.56 28.56 10.65
C ASP A 126 -36.29 29.35 10.28
N HIS A 127 -36.30 30.07 9.16
CA HIS A 127 -35.17 30.89 8.72
C HIS A 127 -33.83 30.12 8.61
N SER A 128 -33.89 28.88 8.11
CA SER A 128 -32.67 28.12 7.79
C SER A 128 -31.86 28.87 6.74
N TRP A 129 -30.62 29.24 7.08
CA TRP A 129 -29.75 29.92 6.13
C TRP A 129 -29.50 29.05 4.89
N GLU A 130 -29.39 27.72 5.07
CA GLU A 130 -29.18 26.79 3.96
C GLU A 130 -30.37 26.77 3.01
N ALA A 131 -31.59 26.68 3.53
CA ALA A 131 -32.80 26.66 2.71
C ALA A 131 -33.02 28.00 2.00
N GLU A 132 -32.89 29.12 2.72
CA GLU A 132 -33.07 30.45 2.14
C GLU A 132 -32.03 30.74 1.05
N MET A 133 -30.75 30.42 1.30
CA MET A 133 -29.68 30.68 0.33
C MET A 133 -29.76 29.75 -0.88
N HIS A 134 -30.18 28.49 -0.68
CA HIS A 134 -30.41 27.54 -1.77
C HIS A 134 -31.54 28.04 -2.68
N GLN A 135 -32.70 28.39 -2.13
CA GLN A 135 -33.82 28.91 -2.91
C GLN A 135 -33.44 30.12 -3.76
N ARG A 136 -32.70 31.07 -3.17
CA ARG A 136 -32.25 32.28 -3.88
C ARG A 136 -31.27 32.00 -5.01
N SER A 137 -30.43 30.97 -4.88
CA SER A 137 -29.30 30.73 -5.79
C SER A 137 -29.54 29.63 -6.81
N CYS A 138 -30.37 28.65 -6.46
CA CYS A 138 -30.57 27.39 -7.21
C CYS A 138 -32.05 27.16 -7.55
N GLY A 139 -33.00 27.86 -6.90
CA GLY A 139 -34.44 27.63 -7.06
C GLY A 139 -34.98 26.57 -6.08
N PRO A 140 -36.23 26.11 -6.28
CA PRO A 140 -36.82 25.05 -5.47
C PRO A 140 -36.07 23.71 -5.66
N SER A 141 -36.06 22.88 -4.63
CA SER A 141 -35.38 21.58 -4.60
C SER A 141 -36.37 20.46 -4.30
N ASP A 142 -36.28 19.34 -5.02
CA ASP A 142 -37.10 18.16 -4.76
C ASP A 142 -36.73 17.44 -3.46
N GLU A 143 -35.52 17.68 -2.96
CA GLU A 143 -34.99 17.07 -1.73
C GLU A 143 -34.63 18.12 -0.65
N PRO A 144 -34.65 17.73 0.63
CA PRO A 144 -34.21 18.60 1.73
C PRO A 144 -32.75 19.04 1.59
N VAL A 145 -32.47 20.30 1.92
CA VAL A 145 -31.19 20.96 1.64
C VAL A 145 -30.41 21.40 2.88
N CYS A 146 -30.93 21.22 4.10
CA CYS A 146 -30.27 21.74 5.32
C CYS A 146 -29.20 20.77 5.84
N TRP A 147 -28.21 20.44 5.01
CA TRP A 147 -27.28 19.33 5.23
C TRP A 147 -26.31 19.59 6.38
N MET A 148 -25.71 20.78 6.45
CA MET A 148 -24.79 21.14 7.54
C MET A 148 -25.54 21.30 8.85
N LEU A 149 -26.72 21.92 8.84
CA LEU A 149 -27.59 22.05 10.01
C LEU A 149 -28.04 20.68 10.54
N LEU A 150 -28.39 19.74 9.67
CA LEU A 150 -28.78 18.37 10.03
C LEU A 150 -27.59 17.58 10.61
N GLY A 151 -26.41 17.79 10.03
CA GLY A 151 -25.15 17.33 10.57
C GLY A 151 -24.92 17.82 12.00
N TYR A 152 -25.09 19.12 12.24
CA TYR A 152 -24.96 19.73 13.57
C TYR A 152 -25.92 19.10 14.58
N ALA A 153 -27.20 18.98 14.25
CA ALA A 153 -28.19 18.36 15.15
C ALA A 153 -27.81 16.92 15.54
N SER A 154 -27.35 16.13 14.58
CA SER A 154 -26.91 14.75 14.79
C SER A 154 -25.64 14.68 15.65
N GLY A 155 -24.64 15.52 15.35
CA GLY A 155 -23.39 15.58 16.11
C GLY A 155 -23.58 16.07 17.54
N TYR A 156 -24.38 17.12 17.72
CA TYR A 156 -24.70 17.67 19.03
C TYR A 156 -25.41 16.64 19.90
N THR A 157 -26.49 16.04 19.39
CA THR A 157 -27.27 15.04 20.12
C THR A 157 -26.41 13.82 20.46
N SER A 158 -25.58 13.37 19.51
CA SER A 158 -24.67 12.25 19.73
C SER A 158 -23.65 12.54 20.83
N GLY A 159 -23.04 13.73 20.81
CA GLY A 159 -22.09 14.16 21.83
C GLY A 159 -22.76 14.36 23.20
N PHE A 160 -23.99 14.89 23.22
CA PHE A 160 -24.73 15.16 24.44
C PHE A 160 -25.11 13.88 25.19
N PHE A 161 -25.60 12.86 24.48
CA PHE A 161 -25.97 11.57 25.07
C PHE A 161 -24.83 10.56 25.13
N GLY A 162 -23.71 10.81 24.44
CA GLY A 162 -22.59 9.87 24.32
C GLY A 162 -22.94 8.60 23.53
N ARG A 163 -23.98 8.66 22.68
CA ARG A 163 -24.47 7.54 21.85
C ARG A 163 -24.82 8.05 20.45
N PRO A 164 -24.62 7.27 19.38
CA PRO A 164 -24.94 7.71 18.02
C PRO A 164 -26.42 8.06 17.85
N ALA A 165 -26.70 9.33 17.51
CA ALA A 165 -28.02 9.87 17.20
C ALA A 165 -28.01 10.54 15.83
N LEU A 166 -29.02 10.22 15.02
CA LEU A 166 -29.11 10.65 13.62
C LEU A 166 -30.45 11.33 13.37
N PHE A 167 -30.41 12.42 12.60
CA PHE A 167 -31.59 13.19 12.23
C PHE A 167 -31.91 13.05 10.74
N LYS A 168 -33.20 13.10 10.43
CA LYS A 168 -33.75 13.26 9.08
C LYS A 168 -34.51 14.58 8.99
N GLU A 169 -34.32 15.30 7.90
CA GLU A 169 -35.18 16.43 7.54
C GLU A 169 -36.40 15.88 6.79
N VAL A 170 -37.56 15.88 7.47
CA VAL A 170 -38.81 15.30 6.94
C VAL A 170 -39.63 16.32 6.15
N GLN A 171 -39.38 17.60 6.36
CA GLN A 171 -39.93 18.71 5.58
C GLN A 171 -38.84 19.76 5.40
N CYS A 172 -38.79 20.40 4.23
CA CYS A 172 -37.84 21.46 3.94
C CYS A 172 -38.53 22.62 3.24
N SER A 173 -38.26 23.86 3.67
CA SER A 173 -38.85 25.03 3.02
C SER A 173 -38.36 25.20 1.58
N ALA A 174 -37.11 24.79 1.28
CA ALA A 174 -36.59 24.75 -0.08
C ALA A 174 -37.37 23.82 -1.02
N SER A 175 -38.08 22.84 -0.46
CA SER A 175 -38.94 21.90 -1.18
C SER A 175 -40.41 22.30 -1.22
N GLY A 176 -40.72 23.56 -0.88
CA GLY A 176 -42.07 24.12 -0.97
C GLY A 176 -42.92 23.94 0.29
N HIS A 177 -42.35 23.46 1.41
CA HIS A 177 -43.02 23.45 2.70
C HIS A 177 -42.96 24.82 3.39
N ASP A 178 -43.86 25.08 4.35
CA ASP A 178 -43.89 26.34 5.11
C ASP A 178 -42.68 26.54 6.02
N CYS A 179 -42.09 25.45 6.50
CA CYS A 179 -40.91 25.43 7.35
C CYS A 179 -40.11 24.15 7.15
N CYS A 180 -38.90 24.12 7.69
CA CYS A 180 -38.13 22.89 7.82
C CYS A 180 -38.56 22.13 9.08
N LEU A 181 -38.60 20.81 9.02
CA LEU A 181 -38.94 19.94 10.15
C LEU A 181 -37.96 18.77 10.18
N ILE A 182 -37.32 18.55 11.34
CA ILE A 182 -36.38 17.45 11.53
C ILE A 182 -36.86 16.49 12.61
N GLU A 183 -36.62 15.19 12.41
CA GLU A 183 -36.82 14.14 13.40
C GLU A 183 -35.50 13.43 13.67
N GLY A 184 -35.14 13.32 14.95
CA GLY A 184 -33.96 12.61 15.42
C GLY A 184 -34.31 11.43 16.28
N ARG A 185 -33.54 10.34 16.12
CA ARG A 185 -33.59 9.14 16.95
C ARG A 185 -32.19 8.59 17.17
N PHE A 186 -31.99 7.68 18.13
CA PHE A 186 -30.73 6.95 18.16
C PHE A 186 -30.57 6.11 16.89
N ALA A 187 -29.33 5.93 16.44
CA ALA A 187 -29.05 5.30 15.15
C ALA A 187 -29.66 3.90 15.02
N HIS A 188 -29.69 3.13 16.10
CA HIS A 188 -30.26 1.77 16.14
C HIS A 188 -31.80 1.74 16.10
N GLU A 189 -32.48 2.86 16.37
CA GLU A 189 -33.95 2.99 16.32
C GLU A 189 -34.44 3.30 14.90
N TRP A 190 -33.54 3.66 13.99
CA TRP A 190 -33.85 3.84 12.57
C TRP A 190 -33.76 2.50 11.83
N PRO A 191 -34.80 2.10 11.07
CA PRO A 191 -34.75 0.91 10.22
C PRO A 191 -33.60 0.93 9.20
N ASP A 192 -33.23 2.13 8.75
CA ASP A 192 -32.15 2.43 7.80
C ASP A 192 -30.94 3.10 8.47
N GLY A 193 -30.77 2.91 9.79
CA GLY A 193 -29.73 3.57 10.59
C GLY A 193 -28.30 3.36 10.08
N GLU A 194 -27.97 2.15 9.61
CA GLU A 194 -26.66 1.87 9.02
C GLU A 194 -26.40 2.67 7.74
N GLN A 195 -27.42 2.87 6.90
CA GLN A 195 -27.29 3.64 5.67
C GLN A 195 -27.09 5.13 6.00
N LEU A 196 -27.84 5.65 6.98
CA LEU A 196 -27.68 7.03 7.44
C LEU A 196 -26.30 7.26 8.08
N ALA A 197 -25.77 6.28 8.81
CA ALA A 197 -24.44 6.38 9.42
C ALA A 197 -23.34 6.56 8.35
N ARG A 198 -23.50 5.95 7.16
CA ARG A 198 -22.55 6.11 6.05
C ARG A 198 -22.42 7.55 5.58
N ASP A 199 -23.43 8.39 5.75
CA ASP A 199 -23.32 9.82 5.40
C ASP A 199 -22.19 10.52 6.19
N TYR A 200 -21.83 9.98 7.35
CA TYR A 200 -20.82 10.52 8.25
C TYR A 200 -19.44 9.83 8.11
N ASP A 201 -19.33 8.76 7.33
CA ASP A 201 -18.06 8.10 7.08
C ASP A 201 -17.11 9.00 6.25
N PRO A 202 -15.80 9.01 6.56
CA PRO A 202 -14.80 9.73 5.79
C PRO A 202 -14.53 9.02 4.46
N ASP A 203 -15.37 9.29 3.45
CA ASP A 203 -15.12 8.83 2.08
C ASP A 203 -14.10 9.74 1.39
N SER A 204 -12.89 9.22 1.12
CA SER A 204 -11.89 9.94 0.33
C SER A 204 -12.14 9.70 -1.16
N MET A 205 -12.66 10.72 -1.86
CA MET A 205 -12.77 10.65 -3.32
C MET A 205 -11.42 10.53 -4.02
N LEU A 206 -10.34 11.01 -3.40
CA LEU A 206 -8.98 10.83 -3.94
C LEU A 206 -8.62 9.34 -4.01
N VAL A 207 -8.98 8.56 -2.99
CA VAL A 207 -8.77 7.10 -2.98
C VAL A 207 -9.61 6.44 -4.08
N ARG A 208 -10.89 6.80 -4.22
CA ARG A 208 -11.75 6.25 -5.29
C ARG A 208 -11.27 6.61 -6.69
N ILE A 209 -10.78 7.84 -6.90
CA ILE A 209 -10.23 8.29 -8.19
C ILE A 209 -8.94 7.52 -8.49
N ASP A 210 -8.09 7.30 -7.50
CA ASP A 210 -6.86 6.52 -7.64
C ASP A 210 -7.16 5.05 -7.96
N GLU A 211 -8.12 4.44 -7.25
CA GLU A 211 -8.62 3.09 -7.53
C GLU A 211 -9.18 2.97 -8.95
N LEU A 212 -10.01 3.93 -9.38
CA LEU A 212 -10.57 3.94 -10.74
C LEU A 212 -9.49 4.17 -11.80
N ARG A 213 -8.49 5.02 -11.54
CA ARG A 213 -7.34 5.21 -12.42
C ARG A 213 -6.53 3.92 -12.54
N SER A 214 -6.24 3.28 -11.42
CA SER A 214 -5.56 1.98 -11.35
C SER A 214 -6.34 0.90 -12.11
N GLN A 215 -7.66 0.84 -11.97
CA GLN A 215 -8.52 -0.08 -12.72
C GLN A 215 -8.53 0.22 -14.23
N VAL A 216 -8.63 1.49 -14.62
CA VAL A 216 -8.57 1.90 -16.03
C VAL A 216 -7.20 1.57 -16.63
N GLU A 217 -6.13 1.75 -15.89
CA GLU A 217 -4.77 1.42 -16.31
C GLU A 217 -4.57 -0.10 -16.40
N ALA A 218 -5.11 -0.87 -15.45
CA ALA A 218 -5.15 -2.33 -15.50
C ALA A 218 -5.95 -2.84 -16.71
N LEU A 219 -7.13 -2.28 -16.99
CA LEU A 219 -7.98 -2.64 -18.14
C LEU A 219 -7.32 -2.24 -19.48
N ARG A 220 -6.67 -1.07 -19.55
CA ARG A 220 -5.88 -0.64 -20.72
C ARG A 220 -4.70 -1.59 -20.96
N THR A 221 -4.09 -2.08 -19.89
CA THR A 221 -3.01 -3.08 -19.97
C THR A 221 -3.55 -4.44 -20.46
N GLN A 222 -4.78 -4.80 -20.11
CA GLN A 222 -5.45 -6.02 -20.59
C GLN A 222 -5.89 -5.97 -22.07
N LEU A 223 -6.09 -4.77 -22.64
CA LEU A 223 -6.55 -4.58 -24.02
C LEU A 223 -5.42 -4.45 -25.05
N GLN A 224 -4.16 -4.40 -24.62
CA GLN A 224 -3.01 -4.49 -25.53
C GLN A 224 -2.76 -5.96 -25.92
N PRO A 225 -2.40 -6.26 -27.19
CA PRO A 225 -2.06 -7.62 -27.60
C PRO A 225 -0.97 -8.16 -26.67
N ALA A 226 -1.23 -9.34 -26.11
CA ALA A 226 -0.39 -9.96 -25.10
C ALA A 226 1.05 -10.18 -25.60
N ASP A 227 1.99 -9.44 -25.02
CA ASP A 227 3.23 -10.07 -24.60
C ASP A 227 3.01 -10.41 -23.12
N ASP A 228 2.93 -11.71 -22.78
CA ASP A 228 2.64 -12.24 -21.43
C ASP A 228 3.55 -11.67 -20.32
N GLN A 229 4.60 -10.93 -20.70
CA GLN A 229 5.59 -10.35 -19.82
C GLN A 229 5.50 -8.81 -19.66
N GLY A 230 4.60 -8.11 -20.34
CA GLY A 230 4.39 -6.65 -20.17
C GLY A 230 5.57 -5.74 -20.62
N PRO A 231 5.40 -4.41 -20.58
CA PRO A 231 6.39 -3.45 -21.12
C PRO A 231 7.71 -3.41 -20.34
N LEU A 232 8.78 -2.94 -20.99
CA LEU A 232 10.06 -2.66 -20.32
C LEU A 232 9.88 -1.50 -19.32
N ILE A 233 10.27 -1.74 -18.06
CA ILE A 233 10.09 -0.78 -16.95
C ILE A 233 11.44 -0.23 -16.51
N GLY A 234 11.55 1.10 -16.46
CA GLY A 234 12.72 1.82 -15.98
C GLY A 234 12.77 3.25 -16.51
N HIS A 235 13.47 4.11 -15.77
CA HIS A 235 13.70 5.51 -16.08
C HIS A 235 15.15 5.96 -15.82
N SER A 236 16.01 5.10 -15.28
CA SER A 236 17.43 5.41 -15.06
C SER A 236 18.17 5.77 -16.36
N PRO A 237 19.25 6.58 -16.29
CA PRO A 237 20.03 6.95 -17.48
C PRO A 237 20.56 5.74 -18.26
N ALA A 238 21.11 4.74 -17.57
CA ALA A 238 21.66 3.53 -18.19
C ALA A 238 20.57 2.71 -18.90
N PHE A 239 19.38 2.61 -18.30
CA PHE A 239 18.24 1.94 -18.92
C PHE A 239 17.74 2.71 -20.16
N ARG A 240 17.60 4.04 -20.06
CA ARG A 240 17.18 4.89 -21.21
C ARG A 240 18.14 4.76 -22.38
N GLN A 241 19.45 4.76 -22.13
CA GLN A 241 20.46 4.55 -23.16
C GLN A 241 20.30 3.19 -23.85
N THR A 242 20.06 2.13 -23.06
CA THR A 242 19.81 0.78 -23.58
C THR A 242 18.57 0.76 -24.47
N VAL A 243 17.46 1.33 -24.00
CA VAL A 243 16.20 1.41 -24.77
C VAL A 243 16.37 2.24 -26.05
N GLU A 244 17.18 3.31 -26.03
CA GLU A 244 17.48 4.11 -27.21
C GLU A 244 18.25 3.30 -28.28
N LEU A 245 19.23 2.50 -27.86
CA LEU A 245 19.93 1.57 -28.75
C LEU A 245 18.97 0.53 -29.34
N LEU A 246 18.06 -0.03 -28.54
CA LEU A 246 17.01 -0.92 -29.05
C LEU A 246 16.13 -0.22 -30.10
N ARG A 247 15.68 1.01 -29.84
CA ARG A 247 14.84 1.78 -30.78
C ARG A 247 15.56 2.04 -32.11
N LYS A 248 16.87 2.31 -32.08
CA LYS A 248 17.69 2.49 -33.29
C LYS A 248 17.86 1.18 -34.07
N ALA A 249 18.00 0.05 -33.37
CA ALA A 249 18.11 -1.25 -34.00
C ALA A 249 16.78 -1.81 -34.53
N ALA A 250 15.66 -1.48 -33.88
CA ALA A 250 14.33 -2.02 -34.18
C ALA A 250 13.91 -1.95 -35.66
N PRO A 251 14.04 -0.83 -36.40
CA PRO A 251 13.62 -0.72 -37.80
C PRO A 251 14.55 -1.47 -38.78
N THR A 252 15.69 -1.99 -38.32
CA THR A 252 16.70 -2.64 -39.17
C THR A 252 16.59 -4.16 -39.11
N GLU A 253 17.20 -4.83 -40.08
CA GLU A 253 17.34 -6.30 -40.11
C GLU A 253 18.65 -6.80 -39.50
N VAL A 254 19.42 -5.91 -38.85
CA VAL A 254 20.72 -6.26 -38.28
C VAL A 254 20.57 -7.31 -37.17
N THR A 255 21.54 -8.23 -37.11
CA THR A 255 21.70 -9.11 -35.97
C THR A 255 22.05 -8.29 -34.74
N VAL A 256 21.28 -8.48 -33.67
CA VAL A 256 21.51 -7.79 -32.39
C VAL A 256 22.05 -8.78 -31.37
N LEU A 257 23.14 -8.41 -30.70
CA LEU A 257 23.75 -9.18 -29.62
C LEU A 257 23.47 -8.51 -28.28
N LEU A 258 22.61 -9.13 -27.46
CA LEU A 258 22.28 -8.70 -26.11
C LEU A 258 23.28 -9.32 -25.12
N THR A 259 24.11 -8.48 -24.50
CA THR A 259 25.04 -8.92 -23.45
C THR A 259 24.56 -8.44 -22.09
N GLY A 260 24.79 -9.23 -21.05
CA GLY A 260 24.43 -8.85 -19.69
C GLY A 260 24.35 -10.04 -18.75
N GLU A 261 24.39 -9.75 -17.46
CA GLU A 261 24.37 -10.77 -16.41
C GLU A 261 23.11 -11.64 -16.46
N THR A 262 23.18 -12.78 -15.77
CA THR A 262 21.99 -13.63 -15.58
C THR A 262 20.91 -12.85 -14.82
N GLY A 263 19.66 -12.99 -15.26
CA GLY A 263 18.52 -12.39 -14.57
C GLY A 263 18.24 -10.91 -14.87
N VAL A 264 18.96 -10.25 -15.79
CA VAL A 264 18.65 -8.85 -16.19
C VAL A 264 17.42 -8.72 -17.09
N GLY A 265 16.89 -9.83 -17.61
CA GLY A 265 15.70 -9.86 -18.46
C GLY A 265 15.99 -9.78 -19.97
N LYS A 266 17.09 -10.38 -20.46
CA LYS A 266 17.50 -10.35 -21.87
C LYS A 266 16.38 -10.76 -22.85
N GLU A 267 15.58 -11.76 -22.50
CA GLU A 267 14.40 -12.16 -23.31
C GLU A 267 13.39 -11.03 -23.46
N ARG A 268 13.09 -10.26 -22.40
CA ARG A 268 12.15 -9.12 -22.48
C ARG A 268 12.67 -8.02 -23.41
N PHE A 269 13.98 -7.77 -23.40
CA PHE A 269 14.59 -6.84 -24.35
C PHE A 269 14.50 -7.34 -25.80
N ALA A 270 14.70 -8.63 -26.04
CA ALA A 270 14.55 -9.22 -27.37
C ALA A 270 13.10 -9.13 -27.89
N ARG A 271 12.11 -9.39 -27.02
CA ARG A 271 10.69 -9.25 -27.35
C ARG A 271 10.32 -7.80 -27.64
N ALA A 272 10.78 -6.86 -26.83
CA ALA A 272 10.58 -5.43 -27.07
C ALA A 272 11.21 -4.99 -28.41
N LEU A 273 12.41 -5.48 -28.73
CA LEU A 273 13.06 -5.20 -30.02
C LEU A 273 12.21 -5.69 -31.20
N HIS A 274 11.64 -6.89 -31.08
CA HIS A 274 10.74 -7.46 -32.09
C HIS A 274 9.45 -6.64 -32.24
N ALA A 275 8.81 -6.31 -31.12
CA ALA A 275 7.56 -5.54 -31.09
C ALA A 275 7.71 -4.09 -31.63
N MET A 276 8.90 -3.50 -31.53
CA MET A 276 9.20 -2.18 -32.09
C MET A 276 9.60 -2.22 -33.58
N GLY A 277 9.82 -3.41 -34.14
CA GLY A 277 10.33 -3.58 -35.50
C GLY A 277 9.26 -3.80 -36.56
N PRO A 278 9.63 -3.84 -37.85
CA PRO A 278 8.69 -4.06 -38.96
C PRO A 278 8.09 -5.48 -38.98
N ARG A 279 8.64 -6.40 -38.18
CA ARG A 279 8.20 -7.79 -38.06
C ARG A 279 7.34 -8.03 -36.81
N ALA A 280 6.81 -6.99 -36.15
CA ALA A 280 6.07 -7.11 -34.90
C ALA A 280 4.86 -8.07 -34.97
N ASP A 281 4.18 -8.16 -36.12
CA ASP A 281 3.04 -9.07 -36.33
C ASP A 281 3.47 -10.46 -36.85
N LYS A 282 4.77 -10.76 -36.87
CA LYS A 282 5.35 -12.02 -37.39
C LYS A 282 5.79 -12.93 -36.24
N PRO A 283 6.08 -14.21 -36.50
CA PRO A 283 6.47 -15.13 -35.43
C PRO A 283 7.72 -14.67 -34.67
N PHE A 284 7.64 -14.64 -33.34
CA PHE A 284 8.79 -14.57 -32.45
C PHE A 284 9.05 -15.95 -31.86
N VAL A 285 10.21 -16.54 -32.16
CA VAL A 285 10.61 -17.85 -31.64
C VAL A 285 11.78 -17.66 -30.70
N ALA A 286 11.64 -18.06 -29.44
CA ALA A 286 12.74 -18.07 -28.47
C ALA A 286 13.26 -19.49 -28.24
N VAL A 287 14.58 -19.62 -28.14
CA VAL A 287 15.27 -20.87 -27.82
C VAL A 287 16.33 -20.57 -26.77
N ASN A 288 16.25 -21.26 -25.64
CA ASN A 288 17.32 -21.26 -24.63
C ASN A 288 18.29 -22.40 -24.95
N CYS A 289 19.51 -22.05 -25.35
CA CYS A 289 20.55 -23.01 -25.74
C CYS A 289 21.05 -23.84 -24.56
N ALA A 290 21.03 -23.30 -23.34
CA ALA A 290 21.44 -24.02 -22.13
C ALA A 290 20.40 -25.05 -21.64
N ALA A 291 19.13 -24.90 -22.04
CA ALA A 291 18.05 -25.79 -21.60
C ALA A 291 17.99 -27.11 -22.41
N LEU A 292 18.70 -27.21 -23.53
CA LEU A 292 18.67 -28.37 -24.43
C LEU A 292 19.97 -29.16 -24.33
N PRO A 293 19.92 -30.51 -24.32
CA PRO A 293 21.12 -31.32 -24.45
C PRO A 293 21.89 -30.97 -25.73
N ALA A 294 23.22 -30.94 -25.65
CA ALA A 294 24.11 -30.62 -26.77
C ALA A 294 23.87 -31.50 -28.01
N GLU A 295 23.45 -32.75 -27.81
CA GLU A 295 23.13 -33.70 -28.89
C GLU A 295 21.84 -33.34 -29.64
N LEU A 296 20.89 -32.66 -28.98
CA LEU A 296 19.57 -32.34 -29.54
C LEU A 296 19.49 -30.93 -30.11
N ILE A 297 20.37 -30.03 -29.68
CA ILE A 297 20.31 -28.60 -30.05
C ILE A 297 20.34 -28.37 -31.56
N GLU A 298 21.14 -29.15 -32.30
CA GLU A 298 21.17 -29.06 -33.76
C GLU A 298 19.84 -29.46 -34.40
N SER A 299 19.21 -30.52 -33.90
CA SER A 299 17.93 -31.01 -34.42
C SER A 299 16.76 -30.09 -34.09
N GLU A 300 16.82 -29.41 -32.95
CA GLU A 300 15.87 -28.38 -32.59
C GLU A 300 16.04 -27.14 -33.47
N LEU A 301 17.26 -26.61 -33.60
CA LEU A 301 17.51 -25.36 -34.32
C LEU A 301 17.29 -25.50 -35.83
N PHE A 302 17.89 -26.53 -36.44
CA PHE A 302 17.97 -26.68 -37.89
C PHE A 302 16.98 -27.72 -38.45
N GLY A 303 16.37 -28.54 -37.58
CA GLY A 303 15.50 -29.64 -37.98
C GLY A 303 16.27 -30.91 -38.31
N ALA A 304 15.53 -32.01 -38.47
CA ALA A 304 16.09 -33.32 -38.76
C ALA A 304 15.19 -34.11 -39.69
N GLU A 305 15.78 -34.84 -40.64
CA GLU A 305 15.06 -35.83 -41.44
C GLU A 305 14.94 -37.16 -40.70
N LYS A 306 13.99 -37.98 -41.14
CA LYS A 306 13.83 -39.35 -40.62
C LYS A 306 15.14 -40.13 -40.75
N GLY A 307 15.61 -40.72 -39.65
CA GLY A 307 16.85 -41.51 -39.61
C GLY A 307 18.15 -40.70 -39.45
N ALA A 308 18.08 -39.38 -39.22
CA ALA A 308 19.27 -38.54 -39.05
C ALA A 308 20.06 -38.79 -37.75
N TYR A 309 19.43 -39.35 -36.72
CA TYR A 309 20.05 -39.77 -35.45
C TYR A 309 19.22 -40.89 -34.79
N THR A 310 19.76 -41.52 -33.76
CA THR A 310 19.08 -42.58 -32.99
C THR A 310 17.80 -42.04 -32.34
N GLY A 311 16.64 -42.49 -32.81
CA GLY A 311 15.32 -42.03 -32.34
C GLY A 311 14.59 -41.05 -33.27
N ALA A 312 15.17 -40.70 -34.43
CA ALA A 312 14.52 -39.85 -35.45
C ALA A 312 13.44 -40.61 -36.25
N ASN A 313 12.32 -40.95 -35.60
CA ASN A 313 11.22 -41.73 -36.19
C ASN A 313 10.38 -40.94 -37.21
N ALA A 314 10.42 -39.61 -37.15
CA ALA A 314 9.70 -38.70 -38.03
C ALA A 314 10.55 -37.46 -38.34
N THR A 315 10.29 -36.82 -39.49
CA THR A 315 10.91 -35.56 -39.88
C THR A 315 10.43 -34.43 -38.95
N ARG A 316 11.36 -33.58 -38.50
CA ARG A 316 11.11 -32.49 -37.57
C ARG A 316 11.55 -31.14 -38.15
N ILE A 317 10.64 -30.17 -38.09
CA ILE A 317 10.89 -28.79 -38.55
C ILE A 317 11.73 -28.05 -37.49
N GLY A 318 12.81 -27.40 -37.95
CA GLY A 318 13.70 -26.63 -37.08
C GLY A 318 13.13 -25.29 -36.63
N ARG A 319 13.71 -24.69 -35.59
CA ARG A 319 13.33 -23.37 -35.07
C ARG A 319 13.57 -22.24 -36.07
N PHE A 320 14.60 -22.34 -36.91
CA PHE A 320 14.80 -21.38 -38.00
C PHE A 320 13.67 -21.41 -39.03
N GLU A 321 13.24 -22.60 -39.47
CA GLU A 321 12.10 -22.74 -40.37
C GLU A 321 10.80 -22.20 -39.73
N ARG A 322 10.61 -22.45 -38.42
CA ARG A 322 9.44 -21.92 -37.67
C ARG A 322 9.45 -20.40 -37.50
N ALA A 323 10.63 -19.78 -37.49
CA ALA A 323 10.79 -18.34 -37.35
C ALA A 323 10.80 -17.61 -38.71
N HIS A 324 10.55 -18.32 -39.81
CA HIS A 324 10.57 -17.75 -41.16
C HIS A 324 9.62 -16.54 -41.28
N GLY A 325 10.14 -15.43 -41.84
CA GLY A 325 9.47 -14.14 -41.95
C GLY A 325 9.42 -13.34 -40.63
N GLY A 326 9.98 -13.86 -39.54
CA GLY A 326 9.89 -13.30 -38.20
C GLY A 326 11.25 -13.09 -37.53
N THR A 327 11.31 -13.37 -36.22
CA THR A 327 12.51 -13.19 -35.38
C THR A 327 12.80 -14.44 -34.55
N LEU A 328 14.07 -14.83 -34.48
CA LEU A 328 14.57 -15.92 -33.65
C LEU A 328 15.50 -15.35 -32.55
N LEU A 329 15.13 -15.57 -31.29
CA LEU A 329 15.99 -15.34 -30.14
C LEU A 329 16.78 -16.61 -29.80
N LEU A 330 18.09 -16.48 -29.73
CA LEU A 330 19.03 -17.48 -29.22
C LEU A 330 19.54 -17.00 -27.85
N ASP A 331 18.93 -17.49 -26.77
CA ASP A 331 19.34 -17.17 -25.40
C ASP A 331 20.39 -18.15 -24.87
N GLU A 332 21.30 -17.63 -24.06
CA GLU A 332 22.53 -18.32 -23.62
C GLU A 332 23.36 -18.91 -24.77
N LEU A 333 23.58 -18.09 -25.82
CA LEU A 333 24.31 -18.47 -27.03
C LEU A 333 25.73 -19.01 -26.75
N GLY A 334 26.38 -18.58 -25.66
CA GLY A 334 27.70 -19.05 -25.26
C GLY A 334 27.78 -20.57 -25.01
N GLU A 335 26.64 -21.22 -24.78
CA GLU A 335 26.53 -22.66 -24.54
C GLU A 335 26.35 -23.49 -25.83
N LEU A 336 26.35 -22.87 -27.02
CA LEU A 336 26.21 -23.59 -28.28
C LEU A 336 27.44 -24.48 -28.57
N PRO A 337 27.26 -25.76 -28.91
CA PRO A 337 28.35 -26.61 -29.38
C PRO A 337 28.98 -26.11 -30.70
N LEU A 338 30.29 -26.32 -30.89
CA LEU A 338 31.03 -25.90 -32.09
C LEU A 338 30.40 -26.34 -33.43
N PRO A 339 29.84 -27.57 -33.57
CA PRO A 339 29.16 -27.97 -34.80
C PRO A 339 27.90 -27.14 -35.09
N ALA A 340 27.11 -26.82 -34.06
CA ALA A 340 25.94 -25.95 -34.19
C ALA A 340 26.33 -24.51 -34.53
N GLN A 341 27.43 -24.00 -33.97
CA GLN A 341 28.00 -22.70 -34.32
C GLN A 341 28.36 -22.60 -35.81
N ALA A 342 28.95 -23.66 -36.39
CA ALA A 342 29.30 -23.69 -37.81
C ALA A 342 28.06 -23.60 -38.72
N LYS A 343 26.97 -24.30 -38.36
CA LYS A 343 25.70 -24.22 -39.10
C LYS A 343 25.03 -22.87 -38.93
N LEU A 344 25.03 -22.30 -37.72
CA LEU A 344 24.50 -20.97 -37.46
C LEU A 344 25.19 -19.91 -38.32
N LEU A 345 26.51 -19.99 -38.47
CA LEU A 345 27.27 -19.09 -39.34
C LEU A 345 26.78 -19.16 -40.79
N ARG A 346 26.54 -20.36 -41.33
CA ARG A 346 26.00 -20.55 -42.69
C ARG A 346 24.63 -19.88 -42.84
N VAL A 347 23.74 -20.06 -41.87
CA VAL A 347 22.42 -19.42 -41.89
C VAL A 347 22.55 -17.88 -41.89
N LEU A 348 23.43 -17.31 -41.06
CA LEU A 348 23.64 -15.86 -40.99
C LEU A 348 24.33 -15.25 -42.23
N GLN A 349 25.04 -16.06 -43.01
CA GLN A 349 25.74 -15.62 -44.22
C GLN A 349 24.91 -15.81 -45.48
N GLN A 350 24.24 -16.95 -45.62
CA GLN A 350 23.57 -17.39 -46.86
C GLN A 350 22.05 -17.32 -46.77
N GLY A 351 21.47 -17.23 -45.57
CA GLY A 351 20.02 -17.30 -45.37
C GLY A 351 19.45 -18.68 -45.70
N GLU A 352 20.26 -19.75 -45.56
CA GLU A 352 19.90 -21.11 -45.91
C GLU A 352 20.10 -22.06 -44.73
N VAL A 353 19.14 -22.97 -44.53
CA VAL A 353 19.16 -24.01 -43.49
C VAL A 353 19.17 -25.38 -44.15
N GLU A 354 20.04 -26.25 -43.66
CA GLU A 354 20.10 -27.68 -43.99
C GLU A 354 19.67 -28.50 -42.76
N ARG A 355 18.70 -29.39 -42.94
CA ARG A 355 18.29 -30.32 -41.87
C ARG A 355 19.37 -31.36 -41.64
N LEU A 356 19.49 -31.86 -40.42
CA LEU A 356 20.32 -33.03 -40.14
C LEU A 356 19.90 -34.21 -41.01
N GLY A 357 20.87 -34.85 -41.66
CA GLY A 357 20.65 -35.98 -42.57
C GLY A 357 20.14 -35.60 -43.96
N SER A 358 20.02 -34.29 -44.28
CA SER A 358 19.62 -33.80 -45.60
C SER A 358 20.70 -32.89 -46.19
N THR A 359 20.89 -32.96 -47.51
CA THR A 359 21.72 -32.03 -48.29
C THR A 359 20.89 -30.96 -48.99
N GLN A 360 19.57 -30.94 -48.76
CA GLN A 360 18.68 -29.95 -49.36
C GLN A 360 18.72 -28.64 -48.57
N ALA A 361 19.30 -27.60 -49.17
CA ALA A 361 19.26 -26.25 -48.63
C ALA A 361 17.86 -25.63 -48.74
N ARG A 362 17.42 -24.94 -47.68
CA ARG A 362 16.12 -24.25 -47.60
C ARG A 362 16.34 -22.79 -47.27
N LYS A 363 15.86 -21.89 -48.12
CA LYS A 363 15.94 -20.44 -47.84
C LYS A 363 15.04 -20.05 -46.69
N VAL A 364 15.60 -19.33 -45.73
CA VAL A 364 14.89 -18.75 -44.60
C VAL A 364 15.22 -17.26 -44.47
N ASP A 365 14.21 -16.46 -44.21
CA ASP A 365 14.36 -15.05 -43.85
C ASP A 365 14.02 -14.90 -42.38
N VAL A 366 15.05 -14.76 -41.53
CA VAL A 366 14.88 -14.70 -40.07
C VAL A 366 15.81 -13.62 -39.51
N ARG A 367 15.23 -12.68 -38.78
CA ARG A 367 16.03 -11.75 -37.97
C ARG A 367 16.54 -12.49 -36.74
N VAL A 368 17.85 -12.50 -36.52
CA VAL A 368 18.46 -13.17 -35.37
C VAL A 368 18.74 -12.15 -34.26
N VAL A 369 18.32 -12.50 -33.04
CA VAL A 369 18.72 -11.82 -31.80
C VAL A 369 19.45 -12.84 -30.96
N ALA A 370 20.70 -12.58 -30.62
CA ALA A 370 21.48 -13.44 -29.74
C ALA A 370 21.58 -12.82 -28.35
N ALA A 371 21.53 -13.64 -27.30
CA ALA A 371 21.70 -13.20 -25.91
C ALA A 371 22.68 -14.11 -25.18
N THR A 372 23.55 -13.52 -24.34
CA THR A 372 24.55 -14.27 -23.56
C THR A 372 24.97 -13.50 -22.31
N ASN A 373 25.31 -14.23 -21.24
CA ASN A 373 26.05 -13.71 -20.09
C ASN A 373 27.57 -13.97 -20.16
N VAL A 374 28.01 -14.86 -21.06
CA VAL A 374 29.41 -15.22 -21.25
C VAL A 374 30.15 -14.13 -22.04
N ASP A 375 31.38 -13.84 -21.62
CA ASP A 375 32.33 -13.05 -22.41
C ASP A 375 32.77 -13.85 -23.64
N LEU A 376 32.19 -13.52 -24.80
CA LEU A 376 32.42 -14.27 -26.03
C LEU A 376 33.86 -14.11 -26.56
N GLU A 377 34.54 -13.00 -26.28
CA GLU A 377 35.95 -12.83 -26.69
C GLU A 377 36.84 -13.83 -25.94
N LYS A 378 36.64 -13.96 -24.61
CA LYS A 378 37.34 -14.99 -23.82
C LYS A 378 36.97 -16.40 -24.25
N ALA A 379 35.70 -16.66 -24.57
CA ALA A 379 35.28 -17.97 -25.06
C ALA A 379 35.94 -18.33 -26.42
N VAL A 380 36.27 -17.32 -27.25
CA VAL A 380 37.05 -17.52 -28.48
C VAL A 380 38.51 -17.86 -28.16
N GLU A 381 39.13 -17.15 -27.21
CA GLU A 381 40.51 -17.44 -26.77
C GLU A 381 40.65 -18.86 -26.20
N GLU A 382 39.63 -19.34 -25.49
CA GLU A 382 39.57 -20.69 -24.91
C GLU A 382 39.14 -21.77 -25.92
N GLY A 383 38.88 -21.42 -27.19
CA GLY A 383 38.48 -22.37 -28.23
C GLY A 383 37.06 -22.92 -28.09
N ARG A 384 36.23 -22.35 -27.21
CA ARG A 384 34.83 -22.75 -26.99
C ARG A 384 33.86 -22.07 -27.95
N PHE A 385 34.26 -20.94 -28.53
CA PHE A 385 33.46 -20.18 -29.49
C PHE A 385 34.26 -19.83 -30.74
N ARG A 386 33.60 -19.82 -31.91
CA ARG A 386 34.27 -19.48 -33.16
C ARG A 386 34.37 -17.98 -33.39
N ARG A 387 35.57 -17.52 -33.75
CA ARG A 387 35.86 -16.10 -34.03
C ARG A 387 35.05 -15.54 -35.21
N ASP A 388 34.86 -16.33 -36.27
CA ASP A 388 34.09 -15.91 -37.45
C ASP A 388 32.61 -15.69 -37.14
N LEU A 389 32.01 -16.54 -36.31
CA LEU A 389 30.65 -16.38 -35.82
C LEU A 389 30.51 -15.15 -34.91
N LEU A 390 31.48 -14.90 -34.02
CA LEU A 390 31.48 -13.71 -33.17
C LEU A 390 31.39 -12.44 -34.00
N TYR A 391 32.22 -12.30 -35.05
CA TYR A 391 32.16 -11.11 -35.92
C TYR A 391 30.81 -10.94 -36.63
N ARG A 392 30.12 -12.04 -36.96
CA ARG A 392 28.81 -11.97 -37.63
C ARG A 392 27.65 -11.67 -36.67
N LEU A 393 27.81 -11.96 -35.38
CA LEU A 393 26.82 -11.68 -34.34
C LEU A 393 27.03 -10.30 -33.71
N ASN A 394 28.28 -9.90 -33.51
CA ASN A 394 28.68 -8.67 -32.85
C ASN A 394 28.57 -7.43 -33.76
N VAL A 395 27.58 -7.42 -34.66
CA VAL A 395 27.34 -6.30 -35.58
C VAL A 395 26.66 -5.14 -34.84
N TYR A 396 25.75 -5.45 -33.92
CA TYR A 396 25.08 -4.46 -33.08
C TYR A 396 24.99 -4.95 -31.63
N PRO A 397 26.05 -4.79 -30.83
CA PRO A 397 26.03 -5.15 -29.41
C PRO A 397 25.23 -4.16 -28.57
N ILE A 398 24.39 -4.68 -27.68
CA ILE A 398 23.66 -3.92 -26.68
C ILE A 398 23.93 -4.56 -25.32
N ARG A 399 24.62 -3.83 -24.44
CA ARG A 399 24.82 -4.24 -23.04
C ARG A 399 23.60 -3.84 -22.22
N ILE A 400 22.94 -4.80 -21.61
CA ILE A 400 21.86 -4.58 -20.65
C ILE A 400 22.48 -4.38 -19.26
N PRO A 401 22.28 -3.21 -18.61
CA PRO A 401 22.88 -2.92 -17.33
C PRO A 401 22.30 -3.82 -16.23
N PRO A 402 23.14 -4.35 -15.32
CA PRO A 402 22.66 -5.03 -14.13
C PRO A 402 21.89 -4.06 -13.22
N LEU A 403 21.05 -4.61 -12.34
CA LEU A 403 20.12 -3.83 -11.51
C LEU A 403 20.84 -2.79 -10.62
N ARG A 404 22.06 -3.12 -10.14
CA ARG A 404 22.92 -2.21 -9.38
C ARG A 404 23.40 -0.98 -10.16
N GLU A 405 23.49 -1.05 -11.49
CA GLU A 405 23.84 0.09 -12.36
C GLU A 405 22.60 0.95 -12.70
N ARG A 406 21.41 0.52 -12.24
CA ARG A 406 20.12 1.21 -12.43
C ARG A 406 19.28 1.21 -11.15
N ALA A 407 19.92 1.57 -10.03
CA ALA A 407 19.29 1.51 -8.71
C ALA A 407 17.98 2.34 -8.59
N GLU A 408 17.89 3.45 -9.33
CA GLU A 408 16.67 4.29 -9.43
C GLU A 408 15.45 3.52 -9.96
N ASP A 409 15.66 2.44 -10.72
CA ASP A 409 14.59 1.63 -11.29
C ASP A 409 14.06 0.56 -10.33
N ILE A 410 14.77 0.27 -9.23
CA ILE A 410 14.45 -0.84 -8.31
C ILE A 410 13.04 -0.68 -7.74
N GLU A 411 12.68 0.51 -7.27
CA GLU A 411 11.38 0.74 -6.61
C GLU A 411 10.22 0.65 -7.58
N LEU A 412 10.39 1.24 -8.77
CA LEU A 412 9.40 1.18 -9.83
C LEU A 412 9.17 -0.27 -10.27
N LEU A 413 10.25 -1.04 -10.46
CA LEU A 413 10.17 -2.46 -10.78
C LEU A 413 9.52 -3.26 -9.65
N ALA A 414 9.90 -3.02 -8.39
CA ALA A 414 9.35 -3.70 -7.23
C ALA A 414 7.85 -3.45 -7.08
N MET A 415 7.40 -2.21 -7.28
CA MET A 415 5.98 -1.84 -7.22
C MET A 415 5.16 -2.54 -8.30
N HIS A 416 5.68 -2.58 -9.54
CA HIS A 416 5.02 -3.30 -10.62
C HIS A 416 4.91 -4.81 -10.33
N LEU A 417 5.98 -5.42 -9.81
CA LEU A 417 5.98 -6.83 -9.40
C LEU A 417 5.01 -7.07 -8.24
N LEU A 418 4.94 -6.16 -7.26
CA LEU A 418 4.00 -6.24 -6.14
C LEU A 418 2.56 -6.28 -6.64
N GLN A 419 2.18 -5.40 -7.57
CA GLN A 419 0.84 -5.39 -8.16
C GLN A 419 0.54 -6.68 -8.93
N LYS A 420 1.49 -7.14 -9.76
CA LYS A 420 1.39 -8.40 -10.52
C LYS A 420 1.11 -9.59 -9.59
N TYR A 421 1.87 -9.71 -8.51
CA TYR A 421 1.76 -10.85 -7.59
C TYR A 421 0.59 -10.73 -6.62
N ALA A 422 0.26 -9.52 -6.16
CA ALA A 422 -0.94 -9.28 -5.36
C ALA A 422 -2.19 -9.74 -6.12
N ALA A 423 -2.32 -9.37 -7.39
CA ALA A 423 -3.39 -9.83 -8.26
C ALA A 423 -3.36 -11.36 -8.47
N ARG A 424 -2.19 -11.93 -8.77
CA ARG A 424 -2.03 -13.38 -9.00
C ARG A 424 -2.44 -14.23 -7.78
N HIS A 425 -2.14 -13.76 -6.56
CA HIS A 425 -2.44 -14.46 -5.32
C HIS A 425 -3.77 -14.04 -4.69
N GLY A 426 -4.53 -13.12 -5.30
CA GLY A 426 -5.79 -12.62 -4.75
C GLY A 426 -5.64 -11.90 -3.41
N LYS A 427 -4.47 -11.31 -3.15
CA LYS A 427 -4.18 -10.55 -1.92
C LYS A 427 -4.26 -9.06 -2.15
N ARG A 428 -4.72 -8.31 -1.15
CA ARG A 428 -4.55 -6.86 -1.09
C ARG A 428 -3.29 -6.56 -0.28
N VAL A 429 -2.33 -5.90 -0.90
CA VAL A 429 -1.08 -5.45 -0.27
C VAL A 429 -0.91 -3.98 -0.65
N GLU A 430 -0.72 -3.11 0.33
CA GLU A 430 -0.75 -1.65 0.14
C GLU A 430 0.56 -1.10 -0.45
N GLY A 431 1.68 -1.79 -0.24
CA GLY A 431 2.98 -1.35 -0.73
C GLY A 431 4.14 -1.95 0.06
N PHE A 432 5.26 -1.25 0.08
CA PHE A 432 6.46 -1.58 0.85
C PHE A 432 6.64 -0.59 2.00
N THR A 433 7.20 -1.04 3.12
CA THR A 433 7.66 -0.13 4.18
C THR A 433 8.90 0.65 3.73
N ASP A 434 9.15 1.82 4.33
CA ASP A 434 10.38 2.60 4.05
C ASP A 434 11.64 1.79 4.29
N LEU A 435 11.61 0.90 5.30
CA LEU A 435 12.71 0.01 5.60
C LEU A 435 12.93 -1.04 4.50
N ALA A 436 11.85 -1.60 3.95
CA ALA A 436 11.93 -2.53 2.83
C ALA A 436 12.53 -1.85 1.59
N LEU A 437 12.12 -0.61 1.29
CA LEU A 437 12.68 0.20 0.21
C LEU A 437 14.17 0.47 0.42
N ALA A 438 14.57 0.91 1.62
CA ALA A 438 15.98 1.14 1.96
C ALA A 438 16.82 -0.13 1.82
N ALA A 439 16.31 -1.27 2.30
CA ALA A 439 16.97 -2.56 2.17
C ALA A 439 17.15 -2.97 0.69
N MET A 440 16.12 -2.79 -0.14
CA MET A 440 16.20 -3.06 -1.57
C MET A 440 17.23 -2.19 -2.29
N ARG A 441 17.36 -0.91 -1.93
CA ARG A 441 18.38 -0.01 -2.49
C ARG A 441 19.81 -0.42 -2.11
N ALA A 442 20.00 -0.93 -0.89
CA ALA A 442 21.31 -1.34 -0.38
C ALA A 442 21.76 -2.72 -0.88
N HIS A 443 20.84 -3.54 -1.38
CA HIS A 443 21.13 -4.90 -1.81
C HIS A 443 21.96 -4.93 -3.11
N PRO A 444 22.98 -5.80 -3.26
CA PRO A 444 23.86 -5.84 -4.44
C PRO A 444 23.22 -6.46 -5.70
N TRP A 445 22.10 -7.19 -5.54
CA TRP A 445 21.32 -7.81 -6.62
C TRP A 445 22.11 -8.75 -7.57
N PRO A 446 22.79 -9.79 -7.05
CA PRO A 446 23.52 -10.76 -7.88
C PRO A 446 22.63 -11.52 -8.87
N GLY A 447 21.34 -11.73 -8.56
CA GLY A 447 20.37 -12.35 -9.46
C GLY A 447 19.50 -11.35 -10.23
N ASN A 448 19.84 -10.05 -10.15
CA ASN A 448 19.18 -8.96 -10.88
C ASN A 448 17.64 -8.98 -10.73
N VAL A 449 16.89 -8.81 -11.82
CA VAL A 449 15.43 -8.74 -11.81
C VAL A 449 14.80 -10.06 -11.38
N ARG A 450 15.43 -11.20 -11.72
CA ARG A 450 14.92 -12.52 -11.34
C ARG A 450 14.92 -12.73 -9.82
N GLU A 451 15.96 -12.23 -9.16
CA GLU A 451 16.03 -12.23 -7.70
C GLU A 451 14.99 -11.28 -7.09
N LEU A 452 14.88 -10.05 -7.61
CA LEU A 452 13.86 -9.09 -7.18
C LEU A 452 12.45 -9.66 -7.30
N GLU A 453 12.14 -10.30 -8.43
CA GLU A 453 10.86 -10.96 -8.70
C GLU A 453 10.54 -12.02 -7.63
N ASN A 454 11.49 -12.90 -7.32
CA ASN A 454 11.32 -13.92 -6.28
C ASN A 454 11.14 -13.31 -4.87
N LEU A 455 11.91 -12.28 -4.53
CA LEU A 455 11.82 -11.65 -3.21
C LEU A 455 10.49 -10.92 -3.03
N VAL A 456 10.03 -10.18 -4.04
CA VAL A 456 8.74 -9.48 -4.00
C VAL A 456 7.58 -10.47 -3.96
N GLU A 457 7.59 -11.53 -4.76
CA GLU A 457 6.57 -12.59 -4.72
C GLU A 457 6.48 -13.21 -3.32
N ARG A 458 7.63 -13.55 -2.71
CA ARG A 458 7.67 -14.05 -1.33
C ARG A 458 7.14 -13.02 -0.33
N GLY A 459 7.49 -11.76 -0.47
CA GLY A 459 6.99 -10.67 0.37
C GLY A 459 5.47 -10.56 0.33
N VAL A 460 4.87 -10.63 -0.86
CA VAL A 460 3.40 -10.64 -1.03
C VAL A 460 2.76 -11.87 -0.38
N ILE A 461 3.39 -13.05 -0.49
CA ILE A 461 2.90 -14.28 0.15
C ILE A 461 2.95 -14.17 1.68
N LEU A 462 3.97 -13.53 2.25
CA LEU A 462 4.13 -13.37 3.70
C LEU A 462 3.31 -12.22 4.29
N ALA A 463 3.01 -11.18 3.51
CA ALA A 463 2.26 -10.04 3.97
C ALA A 463 0.81 -10.39 4.36
N SER A 464 0.33 -9.77 5.44
CA SER A 464 -1.08 -9.81 5.85
C SER A 464 -1.95 -9.10 4.82
N SER A 465 -3.20 -9.53 4.67
CA SER A 465 -4.16 -8.86 3.78
C SER A 465 -4.44 -7.44 4.28
N GLY A 466 -4.27 -6.44 3.41
CA GLY A 466 -4.35 -5.02 3.76
C GLY A 466 -3.10 -4.48 4.46
N GLY A 467 -2.01 -5.25 4.53
CA GLY A 467 -0.75 -4.81 5.10
C GLY A 467 0.28 -4.34 4.06
N MET A 468 1.43 -3.88 4.54
CA MET A 468 2.62 -3.58 3.73
C MET A 468 3.65 -4.73 3.79
N VAL A 469 4.47 -4.84 2.76
CA VAL A 469 5.63 -5.74 2.73
C VAL A 469 6.79 -5.09 3.49
N ASP A 470 7.25 -5.74 4.55
CA ASP A 470 8.34 -5.24 5.39
C ASP A 470 9.69 -5.89 5.06
N ALA A 471 10.80 -5.25 5.46
CA ALA A 471 12.16 -5.69 5.11
C ALA A 471 12.48 -7.15 5.52
N PRO A 472 12.09 -7.64 6.71
CA PRO A 472 12.35 -9.03 7.09
C PRO A 472 11.64 -10.05 6.19
N MET A 473 10.55 -9.67 5.52
CA MET A 473 9.85 -10.54 4.56
C MET A 473 10.63 -10.69 3.24
N LEU A 474 11.38 -9.65 2.86
CA LEU A 474 12.24 -9.62 1.67
C LEU A 474 13.66 -10.11 1.95
N PHE A 475 14.16 -9.90 3.15
CA PHE A 475 15.52 -10.27 3.56
C PHE A 475 15.45 -10.85 4.99
N PRO A 476 15.25 -12.16 5.15
CA PRO A 476 15.10 -12.79 6.46
C PRO A 476 16.33 -12.60 7.36
N GLN A 477 17.49 -12.38 6.75
CA GLN A 477 18.73 -12.03 7.42
C GLN A 477 18.75 -10.61 8.02
N LEU A 478 17.90 -9.69 7.53
CA LEU A 478 17.72 -8.38 8.16
C LEU A 478 16.80 -8.54 9.37
N THR A 479 17.41 -8.88 10.50
CA THR A 479 16.73 -8.82 11.79
C THR A 479 16.86 -7.41 12.37
N SER A 480 15.88 -6.97 13.14
CA SER A 480 15.86 -5.66 13.82
C SER A 480 17.05 -5.43 14.77
N ALA A 481 17.90 -6.44 14.96
CA ALA A 481 19.11 -6.40 15.78
C ALA A 481 20.23 -5.53 15.18
N ASP A 482 20.24 -5.33 13.86
CA ASP A 482 21.27 -4.51 13.18
C ASP A 482 20.93 -3.02 13.14
N MET A 483 19.81 -2.61 13.76
CA MET A 483 19.42 -1.20 13.81
C MET A 483 20.02 -0.49 15.01
N LEU A 484 20.70 0.61 14.73
CA LEU A 484 21.11 1.59 15.73
C LEU A 484 19.89 2.42 16.17
N THR A 485 19.63 2.43 17.46
CA THR A 485 18.63 3.27 18.13
C THR A 485 19.31 4.47 18.78
N VAL A 486 18.57 5.55 19.03
CA VAL A 486 19.09 6.71 19.73
C VAL A 486 18.79 6.56 21.21
N ASN A 487 19.84 6.49 22.03
CA ASN A 487 19.69 6.40 23.48
C ASN A 487 19.24 7.73 24.09
N ALA A 488 18.87 7.72 25.37
CA ALA A 488 18.39 8.91 26.08
C ALA A 488 19.40 10.08 26.14
N SER A 489 20.68 9.82 25.85
CA SER A 489 21.75 10.82 25.74
C SER A 489 22.03 11.30 24.30
N GLY A 490 21.24 10.87 23.32
CA GLY A 490 21.41 11.26 21.91
C GLY A 490 22.53 10.51 21.17
N GLY A 491 23.07 9.44 21.76
CA GLY A 491 24.07 8.56 21.13
C GLY A 491 23.43 7.37 20.40
N LEU A 492 24.12 6.80 19.42
CA LEU A 492 23.68 5.60 18.69
C LEU A 492 24.05 4.32 19.46
N GLU A 493 23.08 3.43 19.70
CA GLU A 493 23.27 2.12 20.34
C GLU A 493 22.59 0.99 19.54
N SER A 494 23.19 -0.20 19.45
CA SER A 494 22.56 -1.34 18.76
C SER A 494 21.43 -1.93 19.61
N ASN A 495 20.29 -2.24 18.97
CA ASN A 495 19.14 -2.89 19.62
C ASN A 495 19.40 -4.39 19.89
N ALA A 496 20.44 -4.70 20.68
CA ALA A 496 20.91 -6.05 20.97
C ALA A 496 20.19 -6.71 22.16
N ALA A 497 18.98 -6.28 22.52
CA ALA A 497 18.27 -6.81 23.69
C ALA A 497 17.81 -8.26 23.53
N CYS A 498 17.61 -8.75 22.29
CA CYS A 498 17.11 -10.11 22.04
C CYS A 498 18.22 -11.15 21.81
N ALA A 499 19.43 -10.73 21.41
CA ALA A 499 20.57 -11.63 21.18
C ALA A 499 21.25 -12.08 22.49
N GLN A 500 21.13 -11.30 23.58
CA GLN A 500 21.77 -11.62 24.86
C GLN A 500 21.23 -12.87 25.57
N GLN A 501 20.01 -13.33 25.25
CA GLN A 501 19.41 -14.48 25.94
C GLN A 501 19.98 -15.83 25.51
N ALA A 502 20.37 -15.99 24.24
CA ALA A 502 20.98 -17.21 23.74
C ALA A 502 22.45 -17.35 24.22
N ASP A 503 23.22 -16.26 24.13
CA ASP A 503 24.62 -16.24 24.59
C ASP A 503 24.75 -16.39 26.12
N PHE A 504 23.78 -15.86 26.89
CA PHE A 504 23.76 -16.00 28.34
C PHE A 504 23.52 -17.44 28.80
N TYR A 505 22.63 -18.18 28.13
CA TYR A 505 22.37 -19.59 28.44
C TYR A 505 23.60 -20.46 28.17
N ASP A 506 24.27 -20.26 27.03
CA ASP A 506 25.50 -20.98 26.67
C ASP A 506 26.67 -20.64 27.59
N MET A 507 26.80 -19.37 27.99
CA MET A 507 27.80 -18.94 28.98
C MET A 507 27.55 -19.59 30.35
N LEU A 508 26.29 -19.67 30.80
CA LEU A 508 25.92 -20.31 32.05
C LEU A 508 26.19 -21.81 32.06
N GLN A 509 25.84 -22.54 30.99
CA GLN A 509 26.15 -23.96 30.87
C GLN A 509 27.66 -24.23 30.95
N ARG A 510 28.49 -23.39 30.31
CA ARG A 510 29.95 -23.54 30.34
C ARG A 510 30.57 -23.24 31.71
N SER A 511 29.93 -22.38 32.50
CA SER A 511 30.41 -22.03 33.85
C SER A 511 30.12 -23.11 34.90
N GLY A 512 29.28 -24.11 34.58
CA GLY A 512 28.91 -25.19 35.50
C GLY A 512 28.03 -24.75 36.67
N LEU A 513 27.51 -23.51 36.67
CA LEU A 513 26.62 -23.00 37.70
C LEU A 513 25.23 -23.62 37.56
N THR A 514 24.76 -24.27 38.62
CA THR A 514 23.38 -24.75 38.69
C THR A 514 22.42 -23.61 38.97
N LEU A 515 21.16 -23.77 38.55
CA LEU A 515 20.12 -22.75 38.75
C LEU A 515 19.93 -22.42 40.24
N ASP A 516 20.00 -23.42 41.12
CA ASP A 516 19.92 -23.23 42.57
C ASP A 516 21.13 -22.42 43.10
N ALA A 517 22.35 -22.70 42.64
CA ALA A 517 23.55 -21.97 43.08
C ALA A 517 23.52 -20.50 42.64
N MET A 518 22.98 -20.22 41.46
CA MET A 518 22.77 -18.86 40.97
C MET A 518 21.69 -18.12 41.75
N GLU A 519 20.56 -18.78 41.99
CA GLU A 519 19.46 -18.25 42.78
C GLU A 519 19.96 -17.87 44.19
N ASP A 520 20.74 -18.76 44.81
CA ASP A 520 21.31 -18.53 46.13
C ASP A 520 22.29 -17.35 46.17
N ALA A 521 23.15 -17.24 45.16
CA ALA A 521 24.11 -16.14 45.05
C ALA A 521 23.40 -14.80 44.85
N LEU A 522 22.38 -14.77 43.98
CA LEU A 522 21.58 -13.57 43.71
C LEU A 522 20.78 -13.12 44.95
N ILE A 523 20.20 -14.07 45.68
CA ILE A 523 19.46 -13.77 46.92
C ILE A 523 20.41 -13.21 47.98
N ARG A 524 21.59 -13.81 48.17
CA ARG A 524 22.59 -13.32 49.15
C ARG A 524 23.10 -11.93 48.78
N GLU A 525 23.46 -11.71 47.53
CA GLU A 525 23.96 -10.43 47.03
C GLU A 525 22.88 -9.33 47.13
N ALA A 526 21.63 -9.65 46.78
CA ALA A 526 20.53 -8.69 46.88
C ALA A 526 20.23 -8.30 48.34
N VAL A 527 20.28 -9.25 49.27
CA VAL A 527 20.12 -8.97 50.71
C VAL A 527 21.30 -8.17 51.25
N GLN A 528 22.52 -8.46 50.81
CA GLN A 528 23.72 -7.71 51.20
C GLN A 528 23.69 -6.27 50.70
N ARG A 529 23.37 -6.04 49.42
CA ARG A 529 23.23 -4.68 48.84
C ARG A 529 22.08 -3.89 49.45
N ALA A 530 21.02 -4.57 49.88
CA ALA A 530 19.91 -3.96 50.62
C ALA A 530 20.23 -3.76 52.13
N GLY A 531 21.46 -4.04 52.58
CA GLY A 531 21.87 -3.88 53.97
C GLY A 531 21.07 -4.74 54.96
N GLY A 532 20.59 -5.91 54.52
CA GLY A 532 19.75 -6.81 55.33
C GLY A 532 18.25 -6.50 55.27
N ASN A 533 17.80 -5.49 54.50
CA ASN A 533 16.38 -5.19 54.35
C ASN A 533 15.70 -6.13 53.35
N LEU A 534 15.03 -7.17 53.87
CA LEU A 534 14.35 -8.19 53.06
C LEU A 534 13.24 -7.64 52.15
N SER A 535 12.55 -6.57 52.56
CA SER A 535 11.50 -5.96 51.72
C SER A 535 12.05 -5.16 50.55
N ALA A 536 13.25 -4.58 50.71
CA ALA A 536 13.95 -3.88 49.63
C ALA A 536 14.62 -4.88 48.68
N ALA A 537 15.27 -5.92 49.21
CA ALA A 537 15.86 -7.00 48.43
C ALA A 537 14.81 -7.76 47.60
N ALA A 538 13.65 -8.07 48.18
CA ALA A 538 12.56 -8.74 47.47
C ALA A 538 12.02 -7.91 46.29
N ARG A 539 11.85 -6.59 46.49
CA ARG A 539 11.46 -5.66 45.41
C ARG A 539 12.52 -5.58 44.30
N ALA A 540 13.80 -5.56 44.65
CA ALA A 540 14.88 -5.53 43.67
C ALA A 540 14.94 -6.81 42.82
N LEU A 541 14.57 -7.95 43.41
CA LEU A 541 14.49 -9.25 42.74
C LEU A 541 13.13 -9.55 42.10
N GLY A 542 12.15 -8.63 42.18
CA GLY A 542 10.83 -8.80 41.60
C GLY A 542 9.96 -9.89 42.25
N ILE A 543 10.27 -10.31 43.48
CA ILE A 543 9.51 -11.33 44.23
C ILE A 543 8.90 -10.75 45.51
N THR A 544 7.95 -11.46 46.10
CA THR A 544 7.33 -11.02 47.36
C THR A 544 8.23 -11.29 48.56
N ARG A 545 8.13 -10.45 49.61
CA ARG A 545 8.90 -10.62 50.85
C ARG A 545 8.78 -12.02 51.47
N PRO A 546 7.58 -12.67 51.54
CA PRO A 546 7.47 -14.03 52.06
C PRO A 546 8.23 -15.07 51.22
N GLN A 547 8.22 -14.93 49.89
CA GLN A 547 8.96 -15.83 48.99
C GLN A 547 10.48 -15.69 49.18
N LEU A 548 10.99 -14.45 49.29
CA LEU A 548 12.39 -14.20 49.60
C LEU A 548 12.77 -14.79 50.96
N SER A 549 11.94 -14.59 51.99
CA SER A 549 12.20 -15.10 53.34
C SER A 549 12.25 -16.63 53.39
N TYR A 550 11.34 -17.30 52.67
CA TYR A 550 11.32 -18.76 52.58
C TYR A 550 12.54 -19.33 51.85
N ARG A 551 12.96 -18.69 50.74
CA ARG A 551 14.15 -19.11 50.00
C ARG A 551 15.42 -18.86 50.81
N LEU A 552 15.52 -17.74 51.52
CA LEU A 552 16.64 -17.43 52.39
C LEU A 552 16.75 -18.40 53.59
N SER A 553 15.62 -18.80 54.20
CA SER A 553 15.64 -19.80 55.26
C SER A 553 16.09 -21.17 54.75
N ARG A 554 15.65 -21.58 53.56
CA ARG A 554 16.11 -22.81 52.90
C ARG A 554 17.62 -22.83 52.70
N ILE A 555 18.18 -21.73 52.18
CA ILE A 555 19.64 -21.56 51.98
C ILE A 555 20.41 -21.67 53.31
N GLN A 556 19.88 -21.07 54.38
CA GLN A 556 20.49 -21.11 55.70
C GLN A 556 20.41 -22.50 56.35
N ASP A 557 19.31 -23.22 56.14
CA ASP A 557 19.12 -24.58 56.64
C ASP A 557 19.98 -25.60 55.89
N ASP A 558 20.13 -25.46 54.57
CA ASP A 558 21.01 -26.30 53.76
C ASP A 558 22.49 -26.05 54.09
N ALA A 559 22.87 -24.79 54.37
CA ALA A 559 24.22 -24.46 54.86
C ALA A 559 24.52 -25.06 56.24
N ARG A 560 23.51 -25.14 57.14
CA ARG A 560 23.64 -25.77 58.46
C ARG A 560 23.73 -27.29 58.42
N ARG A 561 23.21 -27.93 57.37
CA ARG A 561 23.29 -29.39 57.16
C ARG A 561 24.59 -29.84 56.49
N ALA A 562 25.33 -28.91 55.88
CA ALA A 562 26.59 -29.16 55.19
C ALA A 562 27.84 -28.94 56.06
N THR A 563 27.69 -28.31 57.24
CA THR A 563 28.66 -28.26 58.37
C THR A 563 28.34 -29.34 59.39
#